data_AF-P40351-F1
#
_entry.id   AF-P40351-F1
#
_cell.length_a   1.000
_cell.length_b   1.000
_cell.length_c   1.000
_cell.angle_alpha   90.00
_cell.angle_beta   90.00
_cell.angle_gamma   90.00
#
_symmetry.space_group_name_H-M   'P 1'
#
loop_
_entity.id
_entity.type
_entity.pdbx_description
1 polymer ?
#
loop_
_entity_poly.entity_id
_entity_poly.type
_entity_poly.pdbx_seq_one_letter_code
_entity_poly.pdbx_strand_id
1 'polypeptide(L)'
;MKGDRSRQNMAVTKKAKLKKNDEPKKVLKTAATEKGEGSKRYSLWNFWISTLFLKLLLIPDYFSTDFDVHRNWLAITNKLPISEWYYEHTSQWTLDYPPFFAYFEWFLSQFVPKSVRDDGCLDIVEIGKFGLPTIVFQRLTVIFSEILLFVILQIYINTTKLSERSQSFVVASSIVLSPGFLIIDHIHFQYNGFLFAILIGSIVAAKNKRYILCAVLYTTAICFKHIFLYLAPCYFVFLLRAYVLNVNNFKFKSYKDFLFLIRWANLLKLATVVVGIFTICFLPFAHQMPQVLSRLFPFSRGLTHAYWAPNFWALYSFMDKILTTVMLKLPYVHTFATKFIKPPLIPQNIKEINERLAANNNGSKGLVQDVFFVILPQIPPKLTFILTIFYQVLAVLPLLFDPSFKRFVGSLTLCGLASFLFGWHVHEKAIMLVIIPFTFLVGFDRRLLVPFMLVASAGYVSLYPLLYKGQDFFIKTLYTYVWCIIYFAAFRKTTKISSSVERRIFFLDRLALTYIFSLLPIVTVLQILDEVKWRYSFLQKFEFLGLMIYSVYCSLGIISSWFALSWLYNFDELLWQ
;
A
#
# COMPACT_ATOMS: atom_id res chain seq x y z
N MET A 1 -37.57 -64.28 -33.55
CA MET A 1 -37.45 -64.15 -35.02
C MET A 1 -35.98 -64.21 -35.41
N LYS A 2 -35.67 -65.14 -36.32
CA LYS A 2 -34.53 -65.28 -37.26
C LYS A 2 -33.26 -64.41 -37.11
N GLY A 3 -32.12 -65.05 -37.39
CA GLY A 3 -30.92 -64.40 -37.96
C GLY A 3 -29.65 -64.78 -37.20
N ASP A 4 -29.18 -66.03 -37.24
CA ASP A 4 -28.36 -66.58 -38.32
C ASP A 4 -27.04 -65.81 -38.52
N ARG A 5 -25.90 -66.44 -38.15
CA ARG A 5 -24.68 -66.49 -38.98
C ARG A 5 -23.51 -67.24 -38.34
N SER A 6 -23.00 -68.16 -39.16
CA SER A 6 -21.60 -68.58 -39.34
C SER A 6 -20.90 -69.36 -38.22
N ARG A 7 -21.04 -70.68 -38.33
CA ARG A 7 -19.92 -71.63 -38.26
C ARG A 7 -18.84 -71.25 -39.30
N GLN A 8 -17.56 -71.34 -38.94
CA GLN A 8 -16.52 -71.98 -39.76
C GLN A 8 -15.16 -72.10 -39.02
N ASN A 9 -14.71 -73.36 -38.96
CA ASN A 9 -13.34 -73.89 -39.05
C ASN A 9 -12.35 -73.63 -37.89
N MET A 10 -12.06 -74.62 -37.03
CA MET A 10 -11.11 -75.75 -37.22
C MET A 10 -9.68 -75.34 -37.59
N ALA A 11 -8.74 -75.48 -36.64
CA ALA A 11 -7.52 -76.30 -36.75
C ALA A 11 -6.62 -76.07 -35.51
N VAL A 12 -6.54 -77.02 -34.59
CA VAL A 12 -5.41 -77.95 -34.39
C VAL A 12 -4.23 -77.37 -33.58
N THR A 13 -4.23 -77.75 -32.30
CA THR A 13 -3.17 -78.47 -31.58
C THR A 13 -1.72 -77.93 -31.61
N LYS A 14 -1.23 -77.44 -30.47
CA LYS A 14 -0.21 -78.13 -29.65
C LYS A 14 0.18 -77.29 -28.43
N LYS A 15 0.00 -77.89 -27.25
CA LYS A 15 0.62 -77.51 -25.98
C LYS A 15 2.15 -77.57 -26.13
N ALA A 16 2.82 -76.42 -26.05
CA ALA A 16 4.24 -76.35 -25.75
C ALA A 16 4.42 -75.69 -24.37
N LYS A 17 4.88 -76.50 -23.43
CA LYS A 17 5.24 -76.14 -22.06
C LYS A 17 6.49 -75.22 -22.05
N LEU A 18 6.48 -74.29 -21.10
CA LEU A 18 7.62 -73.81 -20.30
C LEU A 18 8.84 -73.22 -21.05
N LYS A 19 8.93 -71.88 -21.05
CA LYS A 19 10.15 -71.17 -20.64
C LYS A 19 9.79 -70.00 -19.74
N LYS A 20 10.01 -70.20 -18.43
CA LYS A 20 10.30 -69.14 -17.46
C LYS A 20 11.62 -68.50 -17.89
N ASN A 21 11.62 -67.18 -18.07
CA ASN A 21 12.72 -66.24 -17.79
C ASN A 21 12.48 -64.99 -18.64
N ASP A 22 11.74 -64.04 -18.10
CA ASP A 22 11.88 -62.63 -18.43
C ASP A 22 11.44 -61.86 -17.18
N GLU A 23 12.33 -61.80 -16.20
CA GLU A 23 12.20 -60.80 -15.15
C GLU A 23 12.19 -59.41 -15.80
N PRO A 24 11.29 -58.53 -15.36
CA PRO A 24 11.10 -57.24 -15.99
C PRO A 24 12.38 -56.43 -15.83
N LYS A 25 12.96 -56.01 -16.95
CA LYS A 25 13.99 -54.97 -17.00
C LYS A 25 13.48 -53.79 -16.16
N LYS A 26 13.94 -53.72 -14.91
CA LYS A 26 13.88 -52.51 -14.09
C LYS A 26 14.58 -51.46 -14.94
N VAL A 27 13.77 -50.61 -15.55
CA VAL A 27 14.21 -49.34 -16.09
C VAL A 27 14.85 -48.65 -14.91
N LEU A 28 16.19 -48.76 -14.85
CA LEU A 28 17.05 -47.85 -14.13
C LEU A 28 16.68 -46.47 -14.66
N LYS A 29 15.68 -45.85 -14.02
CA LYS A 29 15.68 -44.40 -13.87
C LYS A 29 16.98 -44.15 -13.17
N THR A 30 18.02 -43.92 -13.98
CA THR A 30 19.13 -43.10 -13.57
C THR A 30 18.48 -41.92 -12.87
N ALA A 31 18.60 -41.91 -11.55
CA ALA A 31 18.75 -40.67 -10.85
C ALA A 31 19.94 -40.01 -11.55
N ALA A 32 19.67 -39.35 -12.67
CA ALA A 32 20.34 -38.12 -12.98
C ALA A 32 20.09 -37.28 -11.73
N THR A 33 20.97 -37.48 -10.76
CA THR A 33 21.53 -36.39 -9.98
C THR A 33 21.55 -35.22 -10.95
N GLU A 34 20.62 -34.30 -10.74
CA GLU A 34 20.70 -32.96 -11.30
C GLU A 34 22.10 -32.49 -10.91
N LYS A 35 23.06 -32.75 -11.80
CA LYS A 35 24.40 -32.21 -11.75
C LYS A 35 24.16 -30.73 -11.70
N GLY A 36 24.41 -30.15 -10.53
CA GLY A 36 23.91 -28.84 -10.16
C GLY A 36 24.10 -27.84 -11.29
N GLU A 37 23.00 -27.47 -11.94
CA GLU A 37 22.86 -26.11 -12.41
C GLU A 37 23.13 -25.26 -11.17
N GLY A 38 24.31 -24.64 -11.08
CA GLY A 38 24.71 -23.87 -9.91
C GLY A 38 23.54 -22.99 -9.48
N SER A 39 22.89 -23.35 -8.37
CA SER A 39 21.62 -22.75 -7.95
C SER A 39 21.81 -21.25 -7.95
N LYS A 40 21.22 -20.53 -8.93
CA LYS A 40 21.36 -19.09 -9.06
C LYS A 40 21.06 -18.46 -7.69
N ARG A 41 22.09 -17.88 -7.06
CA ARG A 41 21.96 -17.35 -5.69
C ARG A 41 21.27 -15.99 -5.77
N TYR A 42 19.98 -15.97 -5.49
CA TYR A 42 19.19 -14.75 -5.41
C TYR A 42 19.42 -14.06 -4.06
N SER A 43 20.36 -13.11 -4.03
CA SER A 43 20.74 -12.34 -2.84
C SER A 43 20.34 -10.87 -2.99
N LEU A 44 19.66 -10.32 -1.99
CA LEU A 44 19.36 -8.89 -1.89
C LEU A 44 20.50 -8.08 -1.28
N TRP A 45 21.50 -8.72 -0.68
CA TRP A 45 22.61 -8.02 -0.03
C TRP A 45 23.42 -7.14 -0.98
N ASN A 46 23.54 -7.53 -2.25
CA ASN A 46 24.19 -6.69 -3.26
C ASN A 46 23.41 -5.38 -3.47
N PHE A 47 22.07 -5.44 -3.50
CA PHE A 47 21.25 -4.24 -3.57
C PHE A 47 21.33 -3.41 -2.30
N TRP A 48 21.42 -4.04 -1.13
CA TRP A 48 21.64 -3.32 0.12
C TRP A 48 22.95 -2.52 0.09
N ILE A 49 24.06 -3.15 -0.31
CA ILE A 49 25.37 -2.47 -0.44
C ILE A 49 25.30 -1.34 -1.47
N SER A 50 24.76 -1.58 -2.66
CA SER A 50 24.67 -0.54 -3.71
C SER A 50 23.76 0.63 -3.28
N THR A 51 22.62 0.35 -2.66
CA THR A 51 21.71 1.41 -2.18
C THR A 51 22.25 2.13 -0.95
N LEU A 52 23.07 1.47 -0.12
CA LEU A 52 23.74 2.13 1.00
C LEU A 52 24.62 3.28 0.52
N PHE A 53 25.46 3.07 -0.52
CA PHE A 53 26.27 4.15 -1.08
C PHE A 53 25.41 5.32 -1.58
N LEU A 54 24.32 5.03 -2.29
CA LEU A 54 23.37 6.07 -2.73
C LEU A 54 22.78 6.83 -1.53
N LYS A 55 22.34 6.12 -0.49
CA LYS A 55 21.73 6.72 0.72
C LYS A 55 22.72 7.57 1.50
N LEU A 56 23.98 7.15 1.59
CA LEU A 56 25.05 7.94 2.21
C LEU A 56 25.30 9.25 1.45
N LEU A 57 25.20 9.25 0.12
CA LEU A 57 25.30 10.46 -0.70
C LEU A 57 24.11 11.42 -0.50
N LEU A 58 22.95 10.91 -0.08
CA LEU A 58 21.74 11.70 0.18
C LEU A 58 21.69 12.27 1.60
N ILE A 59 22.70 12.02 2.45
CA ILE A 59 22.73 12.53 3.82
C ILE A 59 22.63 14.06 3.92
N PRO A 60 23.41 14.85 3.15
CA PRO A 60 23.34 16.31 3.25
C PRO A 60 22.14 16.91 2.49
N ASP A 61 21.35 16.09 1.80
CA ASP A 61 20.29 16.55 0.92
C ASP A 61 19.05 17.02 1.70
N TYR A 62 18.04 17.50 0.98
CA TYR A 62 16.75 17.93 1.50
C TYR A 62 16.14 16.94 2.50
N PHE A 63 15.47 17.48 3.51
CA PHE A 63 14.57 16.78 4.42
C PHE A 63 13.35 17.67 4.70
N SER A 64 12.21 17.04 5.01
CA SER A 64 10.98 17.77 5.31
C SER A 64 10.85 18.11 6.79
N THR A 65 9.73 18.76 7.17
CA THR A 65 9.37 18.99 8.57
C THR A 65 9.26 17.70 9.38
N ASP A 66 9.01 16.55 8.75
CA ASP A 66 8.98 15.24 9.42
C ASP A 66 10.33 14.91 10.09
N PHE A 67 11.43 15.48 9.59
CA PHE A 67 12.74 15.36 10.25
C PHE A 67 12.71 15.95 11.67
N ASP A 68 12.13 17.14 11.80
CA ASP A 68 12.01 17.83 13.09
C ASP A 68 10.96 17.16 14.00
N VAL A 69 9.93 16.55 13.40
CA VAL A 69 8.95 15.74 14.12
C VAL A 69 9.63 14.57 14.85
N HIS A 70 10.44 13.78 14.13
CA HIS A 70 11.15 12.65 14.72
C HIS A 70 12.24 13.08 15.71
N ARG A 71 12.94 14.20 15.44
CA ARG A 71 13.86 14.83 16.42
C ARG A 71 13.13 15.12 17.73
N ASN A 72 11.96 15.76 17.64
CA ASN A 72 11.15 16.07 18.81
C ASN A 72 10.67 14.79 19.53
N TRP A 73 10.33 13.73 18.80
CA TRP A 73 9.91 12.46 19.42
C TRP A 73 11.05 11.73 20.13
N LEU A 74 12.27 11.78 19.59
CA LEU A 74 13.48 11.34 20.28
C LEU A 74 13.66 12.11 21.60
N ALA A 75 13.50 13.44 21.57
CA ALA A 75 13.60 14.29 22.75
C ALA A 75 12.55 13.95 23.81
N ILE A 76 11.26 13.89 23.43
CA ILE A 76 10.13 13.56 24.30
C ILE A 76 10.38 12.22 25.00
N THR A 77 10.66 11.19 24.21
CA THR A 77 10.77 9.82 24.72
C THR A 77 12.02 9.63 25.59
N ASN A 78 13.10 10.38 25.33
CA ASN A 78 14.33 10.34 26.12
C ASN A 78 14.23 11.08 27.46
N LYS A 79 13.67 12.30 27.44
CA LYS A 79 13.73 13.25 28.56
C LYS A 79 12.57 13.11 29.54
N LEU A 80 11.42 12.64 29.08
CA LEU A 80 10.20 12.61 29.87
C LEU A 80 9.84 11.19 30.32
N PRO A 81 9.21 11.04 31.50
CA PRO A 81 8.62 9.77 31.89
C PRO A 81 7.49 9.36 30.93
N ILE A 82 7.24 8.05 30.82
CA ILE A 82 6.27 7.45 29.89
C ILE A 82 4.87 8.09 30.03
N SER A 83 4.46 8.46 31.25
CA SER A 83 3.18 9.13 31.53
C SER A 83 3.04 10.46 30.79
N GLU A 84 4.13 11.17 30.51
CA GLU A 84 4.10 12.52 29.93
C GLU A 84 4.24 12.52 28.40
N TRP A 85 4.60 11.39 27.78
CA TRP A 85 4.90 11.30 26.34
C TRP A 85 3.80 11.84 25.43
N TYR A 86 2.53 11.65 25.79
CA TYR A 86 1.37 12.11 25.00
C TYR A 86 0.76 13.43 25.50
N TYR A 87 1.29 14.00 26.60
CA TYR A 87 0.88 15.32 27.12
C TYR A 87 1.83 16.44 26.71
N GLU A 88 3.09 16.13 26.44
CA GLU A 88 4.08 17.10 25.97
C GLU A 88 3.59 17.80 24.68
N HIS A 89 3.66 19.13 24.68
CA HIS A 89 3.10 19.98 23.63
C HIS A 89 3.85 21.30 23.44
N THR A 90 5.08 21.42 23.94
CA THR A 90 5.96 22.58 23.74
C THR A 90 6.16 22.85 22.25
N SER A 91 6.33 21.78 21.45
CA SER A 91 6.31 21.86 19.99
C SER A 91 4.95 21.47 19.44
N GLN A 92 4.58 22.05 18.29
CA GLN A 92 3.44 21.57 17.48
C GLN A 92 3.60 20.11 17.03
N TRP A 93 4.84 19.60 16.97
CA TRP A 93 5.17 18.23 16.56
C TRP A 93 5.01 17.21 17.69
N THR A 94 3.81 17.16 18.25
CA THR A 94 3.51 16.24 19.36
C THR A 94 3.53 14.78 18.92
N LEU A 95 3.78 13.86 19.85
CA LEU A 95 3.78 12.43 19.57
C LEU A 95 2.38 11.96 19.15
N ASP A 96 2.22 11.55 17.89
CA ASP A 96 0.95 11.12 17.29
C ASP A 96 0.98 9.68 16.73
N TYR A 97 2.06 8.94 16.99
CA TYR A 97 2.17 7.52 16.63
C TYR A 97 1.83 6.60 17.81
N PRO A 98 1.40 5.35 17.53
CA PRO A 98 1.13 4.35 18.55
C PRO A 98 2.34 4.03 19.45
N PRO A 99 2.11 3.50 20.67
CA PRO A 99 3.17 3.32 21.66
C PRO A 99 4.38 2.49 21.23
N PHE A 100 4.26 1.46 20.39
CA PHE A 100 5.47 0.73 19.95
C PHE A 100 6.42 1.60 19.15
N PHE A 101 5.90 2.58 18.41
CA PHE A 101 6.77 3.54 17.74
C PHE A 101 7.43 4.50 18.73
N ALA A 102 6.70 4.93 19.77
CA ALA A 102 7.28 5.74 20.85
C ALA A 102 8.38 4.98 21.60
N TYR A 103 8.20 3.68 21.86
CA TYR A 103 9.26 2.82 22.41
C TYR A 103 10.45 2.65 21.47
N PHE A 104 10.20 2.65 20.15
CA PHE A 104 11.27 2.61 19.16
C PHE A 104 12.06 3.92 19.13
N GLU A 105 11.40 5.08 19.17
CA GLU A 105 12.06 6.38 19.32
C GLU A 105 12.84 6.45 20.64
N TRP A 106 12.25 5.99 21.75
CA TRP A 106 12.95 5.86 23.03
C TRP A 106 14.22 5.03 22.89
N PHE A 107 14.14 3.87 22.23
CA PHE A 107 15.28 2.98 22.00
C PHE A 107 16.36 3.67 21.16
N LEU A 108 16.00 4.29 20.04
CA LEU A 108 16.94 5.05 19.20
C LEU A 108 17.61 6.18 19.99
N SER A 109 16.86 6.87 20.85
CA SER A 109 17.38 7.98 21.67
C SER A 109 18.51 7.54 22.62
N GLN A 110 18.54 6.28 23.03
CA GLN A 110 19.61 5.73 23.88
C GLN A 110 20.97 5.65 23.16
N PHE A 111 20.96 5.61 21.82
CA PHE A 111 22.16 5.56 21.01
C PHE A 111 22.65 6.94 20.55
N VAL A 112 22.01 8.04 20.99
CA VAL A 112 22.43 9.39 20.65
C VAL A 112 23.79 9.70 21.30
N PRO A 113 24.86 9.89 20.51
CA PRO A 113 26.17 10.21 21.05
C PRO A 113 26.22 11.65 21.56
N LYS A 114 27.23 11.97 22.38
CA LYS A 114 27.41 13.30 22.97
C LYS A 114 27.39 14.43 21.93
N SER A 115 28.10 14.27 20.81
CA SER A 115 28.15 15.29 19.74
C SER A 115 26.79 15.59 19.11
N VAL A 116 25.88 14.63 19.07
CA VAL A 116 24.53 14.78 18.52
C VAL A 116 23.57 15.35 19.58
N ARG A 117 23.78 14.97 20.84
CA ARG A 117 23.06 15.55 21.98
C ARG A 117 23.36 17.04 22.12
N ASP A 118 24.64 17.40 22.05
CA ASP A 118 25.11 18.79 22.15
C ASP A 118 24.68 19.63 20.93
N ASP A 119 24.27 18.98 19.83
CA ASP A 119 23.72 19.59 18.60
C ASP A 119 22.18 19.75 18.65
N GLY A 120 21.55 19.58 19.82
CA GLY A 120 20.13 19.87 20.04
C GLY A 120 19.14 18.75 19.66
N CYS A 121 19.63 17.56 19.30
CA CYS A 121 18.78 16.42 18.90
C CYS A 121 17.74 16.01 19.95
N LEU A 122 18.09 16.14 21.24
CA LEU A 122 17.25 15.69 22.37
C LEU A 122 16.62 16.85 23.16
N ASP A 123 16.59 18.05 22.59
CA ASP A 123 16.03 19.22 23.26
C ASP A 123 14.52 19.31 23.01
N ILE A 124 13.76 19.52 24.08
CA ILE A 124 12.32 19.81 24.02
C ILE A 124 12.18 21.32 23.84
N VAL A 125 11.95 21.73 22.60
CA VAL A 125 11.84 23.12 22.16
C VAL A 125 10.73 23.25 21.14
N GLU A 126 10.14 24.45 21.03
CA GLU A 126 9.04 24.71 20.10
C GLU A 126 9.44 24.42 18.64
N ILE A 127 10.61 24.91 18.23
CA ILE A 127 11.22 24.71 16.91
C ILE A 127 12.63 24.15 17.11
N GLY A 128 12.92 23.00 16.51
CA GLY A 128 14.23 22.37 16.60
C GLY A 128 15.31 23.18 15.90
N LYS A 129 16.47 23.29 16.54
CA LYS A 129 17.70 23.80 15.93
C LYS A 129 18.77 22.74 16.05
N PHE A 130 19.27 22.27 14.92
CA PHE A 130 20.24 21.20 14.85
C PHE A 130 21.07 21.31 13.58
N GLY A 131 22.31 20.81 13.63
CA GLY A 131 23.26 20.82 12.54
C GLY A 131 23.45 19.46 11.90
N LEU A 132 24.61 19.31 11.24
CA LEU A 132 25.00 18.10 10.53
C LEU A 132 25.08 16.85 11.44
N PRO A 133 25.57 16.90 12.70
CA PRO A 133 25.60 15.73 13.57
C PRO A 133 24.22 15.06 13.73
N THR A 134 23.18 15.83 14.02
CA THR A 134 21.81 15.33 14.16
C THR A 134 21.26 14.81 12.83
N ILE A 135 21.52 15.50 11.73
CA ILE A 135 21.16 15.05 10.37
C ILE A 135 21.75 13.69 10.06
N VAL A 136 23.06 13.52 10.28
CA VAL A 136 23.77 12.25 10.06
C VAL A 136 23.18 11.16 10.95
N PHE A 137 22.99 11.42 12.24
CA PHE A 137 22.47 10.44 13.18
C PHE A 137 21.10 9.91 12.77
N GLN A 138 20.10 10.80 12.61
CA GLN A 138 18.74 10.41 12.27
C GLN A 138 18.69 9.66 10.93
N ARG A 139 19.42 10.12 9.90
CA ARG A 139 19.47 9.39 8.62
C ARG A 139 20.10 8.02 8.73
N LEU A 140 21.16 7.86 9.54
CA LEU A 140 21.75 6.55 9.80
C LEU A 140 20.78 5.61 10.53
N THR A 141 19.93 6.11 11.44
CA THR A 141 18.91 5.27 12.09
C THR A 141 17.84 4.78 11.11
N VAL A 142 17.45 5.59 10.12
CA VAL A 142 16.55 5.18 9.03
C VAL A 142 17.21 4.08 8.18
N ILE A 143 18.46 4.29 7.75
CA ILE A 143 19.24 3.31 6.97
C ILE A 143 19.39 1.98 7.74
N PHE A 144 19.68 2.04 9.04
CA PHE A 144 19.87 0.85 9.86
C PHE A 144 18.55 0.09 10.08
N SER A 145 17.48 0.79 10.44
CA SER A 145 16.18 0.16 10.69
C SER A 145 15.58 -0.50 9.43
N GLU A 146 15.86 0.06 8.25
CA GLU A 146 15.46 -0.49 6.95
C GLU A 146 16.12 -1.85 6.62
N ILE A 147 17.24 -2.22 7.26
CA ILE A 147 17.86 -3.55 7.07
C ILE A 147 16.84 -4.67 7.28
N LEU A 148 15.89 -4.48 8.20
CA LEU A 148 14.80 -5.42 8.44
C LEU A 148 14.00 -5.73 7.16
N LEU A 149 13.78 -4.74 6.29
CA LEU A 149 13.09 -4.91 5.00
C LEU A 149 13.83 -5.91 4.11
N PHE A 150 15.14 -5.75 3.99
CA PHE A 150 16.00 -6.63 3.20
C PHE A 150 16.02 -8.05 3.78
N VAL A 151 16.12 -8.19 5.10
CA VAL A 151 16.12 -9.49 5.78
C VAL A 151 14.80 -10.23 5.53
N ILE A 152 13.66 -9.58 5.75
CA ILE A 152 12.34 -10.20 5.57
C ILE A 152 12.10 -10.60 4.11
N LEU A 153 12.50 -9.76 3.15
CA LEU A 153 12.38 -10.07 1.73
C LEU A 153 13.38 -11.14 1.26
N GLN A 154 14.54 -11.25 1.88
CA GLN A 154 15.45 -12.37 1.65
C GLN A 154 14.86 -13.68 2.17
N ILE A 155 14.21 -13.66 3.35
CA ILE A 155 13.46 -14.81 3.87
C ILE A 155 12.33 -15.21 2.91
N TYR A 156 11.61 -14.24 2.34
CA TYR A 156 10.59 -14.51 1.32
C TYR A 156 11.15 -15.24 0.09
N ILE A 157 12.31 -14.79 -0.44
CA ILE A 157 12.98 -15.47 -1.56
C ILE A 157 13.36 -16.90 -1.16
N ASN A 158 14.00 -17.06 0.00
CA ASN A 158 14.55 -18.34 0.45
C ASN A 158 13.48 -19.40 0.75
N THR A 159 12.32 -18.96 1.27
CA THR A 159 11.17 -19.83 1.59
C THR A 159 10.27 -20.12 0.38
N THR A 160 10.52 -19.47 -0.77
CA THR A 160 9.79 -19.75 -2.01
C THR A 160 10.36 -20.98 -2.72
N LYS A 161 9.48 -21.75 -3.37
CA LYS A 161 9.83 -22.93 -4.20
C LYS A 161 10.86 -22.56 -5.26
N LEU A 162 11.79 -23.47 -5.56
CA LEU A 162 12.89 -23.25 -6.52
C LEU A 162 12.39 -22.72 -7.88
N SER A 163 11.32 -23.29 -8.42
CA SER A 163 10.72 -22.89 -9.70
C SER A 163 10.15 -21.46 -9.71
N GLU A 164 9.83 -20.89 -8.55
CA GLU A 164 9.24 -19.56 -8.40
C GLU A 164 10.24 -18.53 -7.84
N ARG A 165 11.50 -18.93 -7.55
CA ARG A 165 12.51 -18.05 -6.94
C ARG A 165 12.87 -16.85 -7.80
N SER A 166 12.89 -17.00 -9.12
CA SER A 166 13.14 -15.84 -10.01
C SER A 166 12.03 -14.79 -9.88
N GLN A 167 10.78 -15.22 -9.74
CA GLN A 167 9.65 -14.32 -9.57
C GLN A 167 9.66 -13.68 -8.19
N SER A 168 9.91 -14.45 -7.12
CA SER A 168 10.02 -13.90 -5.77
C SER A 168 11.18 -12.91 -5.64
N PHE A 169 12.29 -13.14 -6.35
CA PHE A 169 13.39 -12.19 -6.42
C PHE A 169 13.01 -10.89 -7.14
N VAL A 170 12.25 -10.94 -8.24
CA VAL A 170 11.75 -9.72 -8.91
C VAL A 170 10.82 -8.94 -7.98
N VAL A 171 9.87 -9.62 -7.33
CA VAL A 171 8.99 -9.01 -6.31
C VAL A 171 9.82 -8.34 -5.21
N ALA A 172 10.74 -9.09 -4.61
CA ALA A 172 11.53 -8.61 -3.48
C ALA A 172 12.47 -7.45 -3.83
N SER A 173 13.20 -7.58 -4.95
CA SER A 173 14.09 -6.51 -5.42
C SER A 173 13.32 -5.25 -5.81
N SER A 174 12.12 -5.39 -6.41
CA SER A 174 11.28 -4.23 -6.75
C SER A 174 10.81 -3.46 -5.53
N ILE A 175 10.57 -4.15 -4.40
CA ILE A 175 10.16 -3.54 -3.14
C ILE A 175 11.33 -2.81 -2.49
N VAL A 176 12.50 -3.45 -2.33
CA VAL A 176 13.66 -2.79 -1.69
C VAL A 176 14.21 -1.62 -2.51
N LEU A 177 14.01 -1.62 -3.83
CA LEU A 177 14.36 -0.51 -4.72
C LEU A 177 13.16 0.40 -5.02
N SER A 178 12.04 0.28 -4.28
CA SER A 178 10.84 1.07 -4.54
C SER A 178 11.14 2.57 -4.47
N PRO A 179 10.78 3.37 -5.49
CA PRO A 179 10.91 4.82 -5.46
C PRO A 179 10.21 5.44 -4.25
N GLY A 180 9.13 4.83 -3.78
CA GLY A 180 8.42 5.27 -2.59
C GLY A 180 9.28 5.23 -1.31
N PHE A 181 10.08 4.19 -1.09
CA PHE A 181 10.97 4.16 0.08
C PHE A 181 12.12 5.15 -0.05
N LEU A 182 12.69 5.30 -1.25
CA LEU A 182 13.74 6.31 -1.49
C LEU A 182 13.21 7.73 -1.21
N ILE A 183 12.08 8.10 -1.81
CA ILE A 183 11.49 9.43 -1.70
C ILE A 183 11.05 9.70 -0.26
N ILE A 184 10.32 8.78 0.37
CA ILE A 184 9.69 9.03 1.66
C ILE A 184 10.70 8.92 2.81
N ASP A 185 11.55 7.90 2.81
CA ASP A 185 12.43 7.63 3.96
C ASP A 185 13.76 8.37 3.85
N HIS A 186 14.37 8.38 2.66
CA HIS A 186 15.76 8.82 2.50
C HIS A 186 15.90 10.25 1.97
N ILE A 187 14.84 10.85 1.45
CA ILE A 187 14.82 12.27 1.06
C ILE A 187 13.85 13.04 1.96
N HIS A 188 12.55 12.72 1.93
CA HIS A 188 11.54 13.42 2.75
C HIS A 188 11.73 13.21 4.28
N PHE A 189 12.37 12.10 4.68
CA PHE A 189 12.66 11.64 6.04
C PHE A 189 11.48 11.02 6.80
N GLN A 190 11.43 9.68 6.87
CA GLN A 190 10.51 8.87 7.68
C GLN A 190 11.05 7.44 7.86
N TYR A 191 10.42 6.64 8.73
CA TYR A 191 10.78 5.23 8.99
C TYR A 191 9.84 4.20 8.32
N ASN A 192 9.48 4.35 7.04
CA ASN A 192 8.51 3.44 6.42
C ASN A 192 9.10 2.07 6.07
N GLY A 193 10.34 1.96 5.60
CA GLY A 193 10.96 0.70 5.20
C GLY A 193 10.95 -0.33 6.33
N PHE A 194 11.29 0.10 7.54
CA PHE A 194 11.17 -0.68 8.77
C PHE A 194 9.72 -1.12 9.06
N LEU A 195 8.78 -0.17 9.04
CA LEU A 195 7.37 -0.43 9.34
C LEU A 195 6.73 -1.40 8.31
N PHE A 196 7.01 -1.17 7.03
CA PHE A 196 6.57 -2.05 5.96
C PHE A 196 7.28 -3.42 6.02
N ALA A 197 8.49 -3.53 6.55
CA ALA A 197 9.12 -4.83 6.77
C ALA A 197 8.31 -5.70 7.73
N ILE A 198 7.74 -5.11 8.80
CA ILE A 198 6.86 -5.82 9.73
C ILE A 198 5.57 -6.27 9.01
N LEU A 199 4.92 -5.37 8.26
CA LEU A 199 3.74 -5.70 7.44
C LEU A 199 4.06 -6.82 6.43
N ILE A 200 5.15 -6.70 5.68
CA ILE A 200 5.59 -7.70 4.71
C ILE A 200 5.89 -9.02 5.41
N GLY A 201 6.50 -8.99 6.60
CA GLY A 201 6.73 -10.18 7.41
C GLY A 201 5.42 -10.94 7.69
N SER A 202 4.34 -10.21 7.98
CA SER A 202 3.02 -10.82 8.16
C SER A 202 2.47 -11.45 6.86
N ILE A 203 2.67 -10.81 5.70
CA ILE A 203 2.30 -11.38 4.38
C ILE A 203 3.12 -12.64 4.09
N VAL A 204 4.43 -12.64 4.38
CA VAL A 204 5.32 -13.80 4.19
C VAL A 204 4.93 -14.94 5.14
N ALA A 205 4.57 -14.62 6.38
CA ALA A 205 4.05 -15.61 7.33
C ALA A 205 2.72 -16.22 6.85
N ALA A 206 1.81 -15.41 6.30
CA ALA A 206 0.57 -15.86 5.68
C ALA A 206 0.84 -16.81 4.50
N LYS A 207 1.76 -16.46 3.60
CA LYS A 207 2.19 -17.32 2.47
C LYS A 207 2.68 -18.69 2.96
N ASN A 208 3.47 -18.68 4.01
CA ASN A 208 4.05 -19.88 4.62
C ASN A 208 3.07 -20.58 5.59
N LYS A 209 1.79 -20.18 5.64
CA LYS A 209 0.74 -20.72 6.51
C LYS A 209 1.08 -20.68 8.01
N ARG A 210 1.96 -19.77 8.42
CA ARG A 210 2.30 -19.50 9.83
C ARG A 210 1.34 -18.46 10.40
N TYR A 211 0.08 -18.85 10.60
CA TYR A 211 -1.02 -17.93 10.93
C TYR A 211 -0.81 -17.16 12.25
N ILE A 212 -0.26 -17.80 13.29
CA ILE A 212 0.04 -17.11 14.55
C ILE A 212 1.13 -16.06 14.35
N LEU A 213 2.20 -16.37 13.62
CA LEU A 213 3.25 -15.40 13.31
C LEU A 213 2.71 -14.24 12.44
N CYS A 214 1.82 -14.54 11.49
CA CYS A 214 1.11 -13.52 10.71
C CYS A 214 0.35 -12.57 11.64
N ALA A 215 -0.43 -13.11 12.58
CA ALA A 215 -1.18 -12.30 13.55
C ALA A 215 -0.26 -11.48 14.48
N VAL A 216 0.83 -12.07 14.98
CA VAL A 216 1.85 -11.36 15.78
C VAL A 216 2.36 -10.16 15.00
N LEU A 217 2.91 -10.38 13.80
CA LEU A 217 3.54 -9.33 13.01
C LEU A 217 2.54 -8.25 12.59
N TYR A 218 1.34 -8.63 12.18
CA TYR A 218 0.34 -7.64 11.76
C TYR A 218 -0.19 -6.80 12.93
N THR A 219 -0.45 -7.42 14.09
CA THR A 219 -0.89 -6.69 15.30
C THR A 219 0.21 -5.74 15.78
N THR A 220 1.46 -6.21 15.75
CA THR A 220 2.64 -5.37 16.02
C THR A 220 2.71 -4.20 15.03
N ALA A 221 2.49 -4.41 13.73
CA ALA A 221 2.47 -3.34 12.74
C ALA A 221 1.44 -2.26 13.08
N ILE A 222 0.19 -2.64 13.42
CA ILE A 222 -0.84 -1.68 13.88
C ILE A 222 -0.35 -0.88 15.10
N CYS A 223 0.26 -1.57 16.06
CA CYS A 223 0.80 -0.97 17.28
C CYS A 223 2.05 -0.09 17.03
N PHE A 224 2.62 -0.09 15.84
CA PHE A 224 3.66 0.82 15.38
C PHE A 224 3.12 1.99 14.53
N LYS A 225 2.10 1.76 13.70
CA LYS A 225 1.49 2.82 12.89
C LYS A 225 0.02 2.51 12.63
N HIS A 226 -0.87 3.36 13.15
CA HIS A 226 -2.32 3.14 13.12
C HIS A 226 -2.88 3.07 11.70
N ILE A 227 -2.19 3.63 10.69
CA ILE A 227 -2.61 3.57 9.28
C ILE A 227 -2.74 2.14 8.76
N PHE A 228 -2.04 1.16 9.33
CA PHE A 228 -2.19 -0.25 8.96
C PHE A 228 -3.58 -0.81 9.32
N LEU A 229 -4.38 -0.10 10.12
CA LEU A 229 -5.79 -0.42 10.39
C LEU A 229 -6.63 -0.47 9.10
N TYR A 230 -6.22 0.24 8.04
CA TYR A 230 -6.87 0.18 6.72
C TYR A 230 -6.91 -1.24 6.14
N LEU A 231 -5.98 -2.09 6.56
CA LEU A 231 -5.85 -3.47 6.11
C LEU A 231 -6.53 -4.48 7.05
N ALA A 232 -7.03 -4.04 8.21
CA ALA A 232 -7.46 -4.92 9.30
C ALA A 232 -8.65 -5.81 8.96
N PRO A 233 -9.67 -5.35 8.21
CA PRO A 233 -10.77 -6.21 7.79
C PRO A 233 -10.30 -7.44 7.01
N CYS A 234 -9.28 -7.29 6.14
CA CYS A 234 -8.72 -8.39 5.37
C CYS A 234 -8.00 -9.40 6.29
N TYR A 235 -7.13 -8.94 7.19
CA TYR A 235 -6.44 -9.84 8.14
C TYR A 235 -7.42 -10.55 9.07
N PHE A 236 -8.44 -9.85 9.56
CA PHE A 236 -9.47 -10.42 10.40
C PHE A 236 -10.19 -11.57 9.67
N VAL A 237 -10.73 -11.31 8.48
CA VAL A 237 -11.45 -12.32 7.69
C VAL A 237 -10.52 -13.47 7.28
N PHE A 238 -9.29 -13.17 6.87
CA PHE A 238 -8.31 -14.19 6.51
C PHE A 238 -7.99 -15.14 7.67
N LEU A 239 -7.63 -14.61 8.84
CA LEU A 239 -7.26 -15.42 10.00
C LEU A 239 -8.48 -16.17 10.56
N LEU A 240 -9.66 -15.54 10.56
CA LEU A 240 -10.91 -16.20 10.90
C LEU A 240 -11.13 -17.42 9.99
N ARG A 241 -11.11 -17.22 8.67
CA ARG A 241 -11.44 -18.27 7.71
C ARG A 241 -10.36 -19.35 7.54
N ALA A 242 -9.09 -18.95 7.55
CA ALA A 242 -7.96 -19.84 7.28
C ALA A 242 -7.52 -20.64 8.52
N TYR A 243 -7.68 -20.07 9.72
CA TYR A 243 -7.12 -20.63 10.94
C TYR A 243 -8.18 -21.03 11.97
N VAL A 244 -9.24 -20.23 12.14
CA VAL A 244 -10.25 -20.44 13.18
C VAL A 244 -11.41 -21.33 12.71
N LEU A 245 -11.93 -21.14 11.49
CA LEU A 245 -13.11 -21.87 11.02
C LEU A 245 -12.78 -23.21 10.36
N ASN A 246 -13.57 -24.24 10.64
CA ASN A 246 -13.48 -25.59 10.08
C ASN A 246 -14.54 -25.86 9.01
N VAL A 247 -14.56 -25.06 7.94
CA VAL A 247 -15.63 -25.10 6.92
C VAL A 247 -15.64 -26.41 6.12
N ASN A 248 -14.48 -27.00 5.80
CA ASN A 248 -14.40 -28.15 4.89
C ASN A 248 -15.12 -29.41 5.41
N ASN A 249 -15.24 -29.55 6.74
CA ASN A 249 -15.89 -30.70 7.37
C ASN A 249 -17.28 -30.34 7.94
N PHE A 250 -17.78 -29.15 7.66
CA PHE A 250 -19.02 -28.65 8.24
C PHE A 250 -20.23 -29.21 7.51
N LYS A 251 -21.17 -29.81 8.27
CA LYS A 251 -22.49 -30.21 7.79
C LYS A 251 -23.53 -29.56 8.70
N PHE A 252 -24.34 -28.66 8.14
CA PHE A 252 -25.38 -27.98 8.91
C PHE A 252 -26.59 -28.89 9.11
N LYS A 253 -26.92 -29.21 10.36
CA LYS A 253 -28.13 -29.95 10.76
C LYS A 253 -28.92 -29.21 11.84
N SER A 254 -28.25 -28.46 12.72
CA SER A 254 -28.83 -27.68 13.81
C SER A 254 -27.99 -26.43 14.12
N TYR A 255 -28.59 -25.42 14.78
CA TYR A 255 -27.86 -24.24 15.27
C TYR A 255 -26.68 -24.59 16.20
N LYS A 256 -26.73 -25.74 16.89
CA LYS A 256 -25.61 -26.24 17.71
C LYS A 256 -24.36 -26.53 16.87
N ASP A 257 -24.51 -26.84 15.58
CA ASP A 257 -23.38 -27.14 14.71
C ASP A 257 -22.47 -25.93 14.50
N PHE A 258 -23.00 -24.70 14.60
CA PHE A 258 -22.19 -23.49 14.52
C PHE A 258 -21.08 -23.45 15.60
N LEU A 259 -21.29 -24.09 16.76
CA LEU A 259 -20.24 -24.21 17.77
C LEU A 259 -19.09 -25.13 17.33
N PHE A 260 -19.38 -26.13 16.50
CA PHE A 260 -18.38 -27.04 15.92
C PHE A 260 -17.69 -26.47 14.68
N LEU A 261 -18.23 -25.39 14.10
CA LEU A 261 -17.57 -24.65 13.02
C LEU A 261 -16.29 -23.96 13.54
N ILE A 262 -16.28 -23.54 14.80
CA ILE A 262 -15.18 -22.80 15.41
C ILE A 262 -14.16 -23.76 16.03
N ARG A 263 -12.90 -23.64 15.64
CA ARG A 263 -11.77 -24.28 16.32
C ARG A 263 -11.41 -23.45 17.54
N TRP A 264 -12.08 -23.69 18.66
CA TRP A 264 -11.91 -22.93 19.90
C TRP A 264 -10.45 -22.80 20.36
N ALA A 265 -9.66 -23.86 20.29
CA ALA A 265 -8.23 -23.79 20.64
C ALA A 265 -7.45 -22.81 19.75
N ASN A 266 -7.77 -22.73 18.45
CA ASN A 266 -7.13 -21.79 17.53
C ASN A 266 -7.61 -20.36 17.77
N LEU A 267 -8.91 -20.19 18.04
CA LEU A 267 -9.48 -18.89 18.41
C LEU A 267 -8.82 -18.35 19.68
N LEU A 268 -8.73 -19.16 20.74
CA LEU A 268 -8.10 -18.77 22.00
C LEU A 268 -6.62 -18.42 21.79
N LYS A 269 -5.85 -19.24 21.07
CA LYS A 269 -4.44 -18.93 20.74
C LYS A 269 -4.31 -17.60 19.98
N LEU A 270 -5.16 -17.36 18.99
CA LEU A 270 -5.15 -16.13 18.21
C LEU A 270 -5.53 -14.92 19.08
N ALA A 271 -6.61 -15.03 19.87
CA ALA A 271 -7.07 -13.98 20.76
C ALA A 271 -6.02 -13.63 21.82
N THR A 272 -5.40 -14.63 22.46
CA THR A 272 -4.33 -14.43 23.45
C THR A 272 -3.16 -13.63 22.86
N VAL A 273 -2.74 -13.95 21.63
CA VAL A 273 -1.65 -13.23 20.97
C VAL A 273 -2.04 -11.80 20.63
N VAL A 274 -3.21 -11.61 20.01
CA VAL A 274 -3.67 -10.27 19.59
C VAL A 274 -3.90 -9.38 20.81
N VAL A 275 -4.67 -9.85 21.79
CA VAL A 275 -4.93 -9.13 23.04
C VAL A 275 -3.63 -8.92 23.80
N GLY A 276 -2.75 -9.91 23.89
CA GLY A 276 -1.46 -9.78 24.56
C GLY A 276 -0.60 -8.66 23.99
N ILE A 277 -0.50 -8.52 22.66
CA ILE A 277 0.26 -7.44 22.01
C ILE A 277 -0.38 -6.08 22.27
N PHE A 278 -1.70 -5.96 22.14
CA PHE A 278 -2.39 -4.70 22.45
C PHE A 278 -2.25 -4.32 23.93
N THR A 279 -2.31 -5.29 24.85
CA THR A 279 -2.06 -5.07 26.27
C THR A 279 -0.64 -4.57 26.48
N ILE A 280 0.39 -5.22 25.91
CA ILE A 280 1.79 -4.75 26.04
C ILE A 280 1.95 -3.32 25.48
N CYS A 281 1.30 -3.01 24.37
CA CYS A 281 1.36 -1.70 23.73
C CYS A 281 0.70 -0.60 24.58
N PHE A 282 -0.52 -0.82 25.04
CA PHE A 282 -1.39 0.23 25.57
C PHE A 282 -1.58 0.21 27.09
N LEU A 283 -1.23 -0.89 27.79
CA LEU A 283 -1.40 -1.00 29.25
C LEU A 283 -0.70 0.14 30.02
N PRO A 284 0.54 0.56 29.68
CA PRO A 284 1.19 1.68 30.35
C PRO A 284 0.43 3.01 30.22
N PHE A 285 -0.47 3.11 29.24
CA PHE A 285 -1.25 4.31 28.94
C PHE A 285 -2.74 4.14 29.29
N ALA A 286 -3.13 3.09 30.02
CA ALA A 286 -4.53 2.78 30.31
C ALA A 286 -5.27 3.96 30.98
N HIS A 287 -4.61 4.68 31.89
CA HIS A 287 -5.19 5.83 32.59
C HIS A 287 -5.31 7.09 31.72
N GLN A 288 -4.58 7.17 30.60
CA GLN A 288 -4.57 8.32 29.69
C GLN A 288 -5.03 7.93 28.27
N MET A 289 -5.80 6.84 28.15
CA MET A 289 -6.28 6.34 26.87
C MET A 289 -7.02 7.39 26.04
N PRO A 290 -7.90 8.25 26.61
CA PRO A 290 -8.53 9.32 25.85
C PRO A 290 -7.51 10.29 25.22
N GLN A 291 -6.42 10.60 25.93
CA GLN A 291 -5.35 11.45 25.44
C GLN A 291 -4.53 10.78 24.33
N VAL A 292 -4.23 9.49 24.46
CA VAL A 292 -3.55 8.74 23.38
C VAL A 292 -4.43 8.70 22.14
N LEU A 293 -5.71 8.39 22.29
CA LEU A 293 -6.65 8.31 21.16
C LEU A 293 -6.87 9.66 20.48
N SER A 294 -6.90 10.77 21.23
CA SER A 294 -7.02 12.11 20.65
C SER A 294 -5.79 12.50 19.82
N ARG A 295 -4.59 12.05 20.21
CA ARG A 295 -3.35 12.20 19.44
C ARG A 295 -3.32 11.33 18.19
N LEU A 296 -3.72 10.06 18.29
CA LEU A 296 -3.70 9.11 17.17
C LEU A 296 -4.74 9.44 16.10
N PHE A 297 -5.91 9.96 16.49
CA PHE A 297 -7.02 10.25 15.58
C PHE A 297 -7.48 11.71 15.74
N PRO A 298 -6.72 12.69 15.20
CA PRO A 298 -7.11 14.09 15.25
C PRO A 298 -8.27 14.36 14.30
N PHE A 299 -9.51 14.30 14.81
CA PHE A 299 -10.73 14.47 14.00
C PHE A 299 -10.92 15.89 13.44
N SER A 300 -10.16 16.88 13.90
CA SER A 300 -10.26 18.29 13.46
C SER A 300 -9.66 18.56 12.07
N ARG A 301 -9.31 17.51 11.30
CA ARG A 301 -8.73 17.65 9.97
C ARG A 301 -9.79 17.45 8.88
N GLY A 302 -9.77 18.30 7.86
CA GLY A 302 -10.71 18.23 6.73
C GLY A 302 -10.53 17.01 5.82
N LEU A 303 -11.49 16.82 4.90
CA LEU A 303 -11.57 15.65 4.01
C LEU A 303 -10.27 15.38 3.24
N THR A 304 -9.70 16.42 2.64
CA THR A 304 -8.44 16.38 1.88
C THR A 304 -7.36 17.19 2.58
N HIS A 305 -6.11 16.72 2.54
CA HIS A 305 -4.96 17.50 2.96
C HIS A 305 -4.69 18.68 1.99
N ALA A 306 -3.76 19.60 2.33
CA ALA A 306 -3.42 20.76 1.49
C ALA A 306 -2.97 20.36 0.07
N TYR A 307 -2.10 19.36 -0.02
CA TYR A 307 -1.92 18.58 -1.24
C TYR A 307 -2.94 17.45 -1.24
N TRP A 308 -3.83 17.42 -2.22
CA TRP A 308 -4.83 16.35 -2.30
C TRP A 308 -4.12 15.04 -2.64
N ALA A 309 -4.24 14.04 -1.76
CA ALA A 309 -3.88 12.67 -2.14
C ALA A 309 -4.64 12.30 -3.42
N PRO A 310 -4.00 11.59 -4.38
CA PRO A 310 -4.61 11.26 -5.68
C PRO A 310 -5.68 10.16 -5.55
N ASN A 311 -6.76 10.47 -4.84
CA ASN A 311 -7.86 9.58 -4.52
C ASN A 311 -9.17 10.09 -5.14
N PHE A 312 -10.29 9.47 -4.80
CA PHE A 312 -11.60 9.87 -5.33
C PHE A 312 -11.93 11.32 -4.97
N TRP A 313 -11.56 11.76 -3.77
CA TRP A 313 -11.84 13.11 -3.28
C TRP A 313 -11.07 14.19 -4.04
N ALA A 314 -9.88 13.89 -4.59
CA ALA A 314 -9.19 14.83 -5.48
C ALA A 314 -10.01 15.16 -6.74
N LEU A 315 -10.68 14.16 -7.33
CA LEU A 315 -11.57 14.37 -8.47
C LEU A 315 -12.85 15.11 -8.06
N TYR A 316 -13.39 14.80 -6.89
CA TYR A 316 -14.56 15.49 -6.33
C TYR A 316 -14.26 16.97 -6.10
N SER A 317 -13.13 17.29 -5.45
CA SER A 317 -12.66 18.65 -5.24
C SER A 317 -12.40 19.38 -6.56
N PHE A 318 -11.79 18.72 -7.53
CA PHE A 318 -11.57 19.30 -8.85
C PHE A 318 -12.88 19.58 -9.60
N MET A 319 -13.84 18.67 -9.52
CA MET A 319 -15.15 18.84 -10.13
C MET A 319 -15.89 20.05 -9.52
N ASP A 320 -15.85 20.21 -8.19
CA ASP A 320 -16.41 21.38 -7.53
C ASP A 320 -15.81 22.69 -8.08
N LYS A 321 -14.50 22.72 -8.34
CA LYS A 321 -13.81 23.87 -8.94
C LYS A 321 -14.24 24.17 -10.37
N ILE A 322 -14.36 23.13 -11.20
CA ILE A 322 -14.86 23.29 -12.57
C ILE A 322 -16.28 23.85 -12.53
N LEU A 323 -17.17 23.23 -11.74
CA LEU A 323 -18.56 23.64 -11.65
C LEU A 323 -18.70 25.07 -11.12
N THR A 324 -17.93 25.44 -10.10
CA THR A 324 -17.90 26.81 -9.57
C THR A 324 -17.50 27.81 -10.66
N THR A 325 -16.42 27.51 -11.40
CA THR A 325 -15.91 28.38 -12.46
C THR A 325 -16.91 28.51 -13.61
N VAL A 326 -17.50 27.39 -14.03
CA VAL A 326 -18.50 27.33 -15.11
C VAL A 326 -19.76 28.10 -14.72
N MET A 327 -20.30 27.90 -13.51
CA MET A 327 -21.52 28.58 -13.06
C MET A 327 -21.32 30.09 -12.88
N LEU A 328 -20.14 30.54 -12.44
CA LEU A 328 -19.82 31.96 -12.34
C LEU A 328 -19.64 32.63 -13.71
N LYS A 329 -18.99 31.94 -14.66
CA LYS A 329 -18.77 32.47 -16.02
C LYS A 329 -20.00 32.37 -16.90
N LEU A 330 -20.85 31.37 -16.69
CA LEU A 330 -22.02 31.05 -17.52
C LEU A 330 -23.27 30.90 -16.62
N PRO A 331 -23.90 32.00 -16.18
CA PRO A 331 -25.03 31.96 -15.23
C PRO A 331 -26.26 31.18 -15.72
N TYR A 332 -26.43 31.03 -17.04
CA TYR A 332 -27.49 30.20 -17.60
C TYR A 332 -27.34 28.72 -17.25
N VAL A 333 -26.10 28.25 -17.02
CA VAL A 333 -25.85 26.86 -16.59
C VAL A 333 -26.40 26.64 -15.19
N HIS A 334 -26.22 27.60 -14.27
CA HIS A 334 -26.82 27.55 -12.94
C HIS A 334 -28.35 27.55 -13.02
N THR A 335 -28.92 28.44 -13.83
CA THR A 335 -30.38 28.53 -14.05
C THR A 335 -30.96 27.25 -14.64
N PHE A 336 -30.21 26.58 -15.52
CA PHE A 336 -30.60 25.29 -16.08
C PHE A 336 -30.48 24.17 -15.04
N ALA A 337 -29.36 24.11 -14.31
CA ALA A 337 -29.11 23.08 -13.30
C ALA A 337 -30.14 23.12 -12.16
N THR A 338 -30.56 24.31 -11.70
CA THR A 338 -31.57 24.47 -10.65
C THR A 338 -32.97 23.97 -11.05
N LYS A 339 -33.25 23.80 -12.35
CA LYS A 339 -34.50 23.15 -12.81
C LYS A 339 -34.53 21.66 -12.50
N PHE A 340 -33.37 21.00 -12.53
CA PHE A 340 -33.24 19.56 -12.30
C PHE A 340 -32.85 19.22 -10.85
N ILE A 341 -32.01 20.06 -10.25
CA ILE A 341 -31.47 19.86 -8.89
C ILE A 341 -31.96 21.00 -8.03
N LYS A 342 -32.87 20.71 -7.08
CA LYS A 342 -33.40 21.73 -6.17
C LYS A 342 -32.39 22.07 -5.07
N PRO A 343 -32.31 23.34 -4.65
CA PRO A 343 -31.65 23.72 -3.40
C PRO A 343 -32.20 22.92 -2.20
N PRO A 344 -31.39 22.62 -1.17
CA PRO A 344 -30.05 23.15 -0.91
C PRO A 344 -28.89 22.33 -1.53
N LEU A 345 -29.18 21.31 -2.35
CA LEU A 345 -28.15 20.46 -2.97
C LEU A 345 -27.24 21.24 -3.93
N ILE A 346 -27.77 22.33 -4.52
CA ILE A 346 -27.05 23.32 -5.31
C ILE A 346 -27.35 24.71 -4.71
N PRO A 347 -26.43 25.68 -4.80
CA PRO A 347 -26.70 27.06 -4.36
C PRO A 347 -27.95 27.63 -5.02
N GLN A 348 -28.73 28.42 -4.29
CA GLN A 348 -30.00 29.01 -4.73
C GLN A 348 -29.80 30.04 -5.84
N ASN A 349 -28.70 30.81 -5.79
CA ASN A 349 -28.40 31.84 -6.76
C ASN A 349 -26.88 32.06 -6.89
N ILE A 350 -26.47 32.84 -7.91
CA ILE A 350 -25.06 33.20 -8.14
C ILE A 350 -24.49 34.02 -6.96
N LYS A 351 -25.32 34.77 -6.24
CA LYS A 351 -24.89 35.57 -5.08
C LYS A 351 -24.40 34.66 -3.95
N GLU A 352 -25.12 33.59 -3.65
CA GLU A 352 -24.74 32.59 -2.66
C GLU A 352 -23.43 31.89 -3.03
N ILE A 353 -23.17 31.64 -4.33
CA ILE A 353 -21.88 31.11 -4.79
C ILE A 353 -20.74 32.07 -4.43
N ASN A 354 -20.91 33.36 -4.69
CA ASN A 354 -19.92 34.38 -4.35
C ASN A 354 -19.74 34.53 -2.82
N GLU A 355 -20.84 34.46 -2.05
CA GLU A 355 -20.81 34.50 -0.58
C GLU A 355 -20.07 33.30 0.00
N ARG A 356 -20.36 32.07 -0.47
CA ARG A 356 -19.66 30.85 -0.08
C ARG A 356 -18.17 30.91 -0.43
N LEU A 357 -17.83 31.46 -1.59
CA LEU A 357 -16.44 31.64 -2.02
C LEU A 357 -15.67 32.62 -1.14
N ALA A 358 -16.31 33.71 -0.71
CA ALA A 358 -15.71 34.72 0.15
C ALA A 358 -15.57 34.26 1.61
N ALA A 359 -16.54 33.51 2.12
CA ALA A 359 -16.58 33.09 3.52
C ALA A 359 -15.66 31.90 3.84
N ASN A 360 -15.44 30.99 2.89
CA ASN A 360 -14.84 29.69 3.20
C ASN A 360 -13.48 29.43 2.54
N ASN A 361 -12.68 28.56 3.16
CA ASN A 361 -11.49 28.00 2.51
C ASN A 361 -11.93 26.96 1.48
N ASN A 362 -11.82 27.29 0.20
CA ASN A 362 -12.22 26.40 -0.87
C ASN A 362 -11.05 25.50 -1.33
N GLY A 363 -9.95 25.39 -0.57
CA GLY A 363 -8.80 24.52 -0.89
C GLY A 363 -7.84 25.08 -1.95
N SER A 364 -8.09 26.27 -2.51
CA SER A 364 -7.20 26.90 -3.51
C SER A 364 -6.02 27.68 -2.90
N LYS A 365 -5.95 27.76 -1.57
CA LYS A 365 -4.91 28.52 -0.84
C LYS A 365 -3.82 27.63 -0.24
N GLY A 366 -3.86 26.32 -0.46
CA GLY A 366 -2.92 25.37 0.15
C GLY A 366 -2.98 25.31 1.69
N LEU A 367 -4.03 25.87 2.30
CA LEU A 367 -4.21 25.87 3.75
C LEU A 367 -4.75 24.52 4.23
N VAL A 368 -4.14 23.96 5.29
CA VAL A 368 -4.62 22.76 5.99
C VAL A 368 -5.80 23.13 6.89
N GLN A 369 -6.95 23.38 6.28
CA GLN A 369 -8.23 23.65 6.96
C GLN A 369 -9.35 22.91 6.22
N ASP A 370 -10.54 22.85 6.81
CA ASP A 370 -11.71 22.25 6.17
C ASP A 370 -11.95 22.87 4.79
N VAL A 371 -11.90 22.03 3.75
CA VAL A 371 -12.21 22.43 2.38
C VAL A 371 -13.72 22.48 2.25
N PHE A 372 -14.25 23.67 2.03
CA PHE A 372 -15.66 23.85 1.76
C PHE A 372 -15.94 23.69 0.27
N PHE A 373 -16.81 22.74 -0.08
CA PHE A 373 -17.33 22.60 -1.45
C PHE A 373 -18.38 23.68 -1.75
N VAL A 374 -18.19 24.42 -2.83
CA VAL A 374 -19.03 25.58 -3.14
C VAL A 374 -20.35 25.13 -3.78
N ILE A 375 -20.26 24.20 -4.74
CA ILE A 375 -21.38 23.69 -5.52
C ILE A 375 -21.76 22.28 -5.07
N LEU A 376 -20.78 21.40 -4.92
CA LEU A 376 -21.02 20.02 -4.54
C LEU A 376 -21.35 19.90 -3.04
N PRO A 377 -22.11 18.86 -2.63
CA PRO A 377 -22.42 18.63 -1.22
C PRO A 377 -21.16 18.45 -0.36
N GLN A 378 -21.23 18.92 0.89
CA GLN A 378 -20.21 18.61 1.89
C GLN A 378 -20.20 17.11 2.18
N ILE A 379 -19.01 16.53 2.27
CA ILE A 379 -18.83 15.11 2.55
C ILE A 379 -18.51 14.97 4.05
N PRO A 380 -19.39 14.35 4.87
CA PRO A 380 -19.11 14.12 6.27
C PRO A 380 -18.20 12.88 6.47
N PRO A 381 -17.40 12.81 7.56
CA PRO A 381 -16.57 11.65 7.89
C PRO A 381 -17.33 10.32 7.97
N LYS A 382 -18.60 10.37 8.37
CA LYS A 382 -19.48 9.19 8.41
C LYS A 382 -19.70 8.59 7.02
N LEU A 383 -19.84 9.42 5.99
CA LEU A 383 -20.05 8.95 4.62
C LEU A 383 -18.78 8.28 4.07
N THR A 384 -17.62 8.91 4.26
CA THR A 384 -16.33 8.32 3.85
C THR A 384 -16.08 6.98 4.53
N PHE A 385 -16.42 6.88 5.81
CA PHE A 385 -16.35 5.62 6.55
C PHE A 385 -17.28 4.55 5.96
N ILE A 386 -18.56 4.88 5.71
CA ILE A 386 -19.53 3.93 5.11
C ILE A 386 -19.06 3.45 3.74
N LEU A 387 -18.61 4.36 2.87
CA LEU A 387 -18.11 4.01 1.54
C LEU A 387 -16.87 3.10 1.62
N THR A 388 -15.94 3.43 2.52
CA THR A 388 -14.73 2.63 2.73
C THR A 388 -15.09 1.20 3.18
N ILE A 389 -15.95 1.07 4.19
CA ILE A 389 -16.42 -0.24 4.68
C ILE A 389 -17.18 -1.00 3.60
N PHE A 390 -18.05 -0.34 2.83
CA PHE A 390 -18.79 -0.96 1.74
C PHE A 390 -17.86 -1.65 0.73
N TYR A 391 -16.84 -0.94 0.24
CA TYR A 391 -15.89 -1.53 -0.72
C TYR A 391 -14.92 -2.53 -0.08
N GLN A 392 -14.55 -2.36 1.19
CA GLN A 392 -13.78 -3.37 1.93
C GLN A 392 -14.58 -4.67 2.11
N VAL A 393 -15.89 -4.59 2.38
CA VAL A 393 -16.77 -5.77 2.46
C VAL A 393 -16.74 -6.53 1.14
N LEU A 394 -16.90 -5.85 0.00
CA LEU A 394 -16.78 -6.48 -1.32
C LEU A 394 -15.41 -7.15 -1.52
N ALA A 395 -14.33 -6.56 -1.02
CA ALA A 395 -12.99 -7.11 -1.11
C ALA A 395 -12.77 -8.36 -0.23
N VAL A 396 -13.40 -8.45 0.94
CA VAL A 396 -13.20 -9.58 1.87
C VAL A 396 -14.20 -10.72 1.70
N LEU A 397 -15.34 -10.49 1.03
CA LEU A 397 -16.36 -11.51 0.81
C LEU A 397 -15.80 -12.75 0.07
N PRO A 398 -15.09 -12.64 -1.06
CA PRO A 398 -14.49 -13.81 -1.73
C PRO A 398 -13.48 -14.58 -0.84
N LEU A 399 -12.81 -13.88 0.08
CA LEU A 399 -11.84 -14.45 1.00
C LEU A 399 -12.48 -15.38 2.05
N LEU A 400 -13.76 -15.18 2.37
CA LEU A 400 -14.53 -16.09 3.23
C LEU A 400 -14.77 -17.45 2.56
N PHE A 401 -14.80 -17.50 1.22
CA PHE A 401 -15.02 -18.74 0.49
C PHE A 401 -13.69 -19.46 0.22
N ASP A 402 -12.69 -18.72 -0.27
CA ASP A 402 -11.35 -19.23 -0.53
C ASP A 402 -10.26 -18.42 0.23
N PRO A 403 -9.71 -18.96 1.34
CA PRO A 403 -8.62 -18.33 2.08
C PRO A 403 -7.23 -18.61 1.47
N SER A 404 -7.13 -18.72 0.15
CA SER A 404 -5.83 -18.88 -0.53
C SER A 404 -4.95 -17.63 -0.37
N PHE A 405 -3.63 -17.81 -0.43
CA PHE A 405 -2.69 -16.69 -0.34
C PHE A 405 -2.93 -15.66 -1.46
N LYS A 406 -3.26 -16.11 -2.68
CA LYS A 406 -3.60 -15.22 -3.81
C LYS A 406 -4.81 -14.35 -3.45
N ARG A 407 -5.91 -14.96 -2.99
CA ARG A 407 -7.14 -14.25 -2.58
C ARG A 407 -6.90 -13.30 -1.41
N PHE A 408 -6.07 -13.71 -0.45
CA PHE A 408 -5.69 -12.88 0.68
C PHE A 408 -4.97 -11.61 0.22
N VAL A 409 -3.94 -11.72 -0.62
CA VAL A 409 -3.21 -10.54 -1.11
C VAL A 409 -4.10 -9.68 -2.02
N GLY A 410 -4.93 -10.29 -2.87
CA GLY A 410 -5.93 -9.55 -3.67
C GLY A 410 -6.90 -8.73 -2.82
N SER A 411 -7.45 -9.36 -1.77
CA SER A 411 -8.31 -8.68 -0.79
C SER A 411 -7.56 -7.58 -0.04
N LEU A 412 -6.32 -7.85 0.37
CA LEU A 412 -5.46 -6.90 1.08
C LEU A 412 -5.20 -5.64 0.25
N THR A 413 -4.85 -5.81 -1.03
CA THR A 413 -4.67 -4.70 -1.97
C THR A 413 -5.96 -3.91 -2.18
N LEU A 414 -7.11 -4.59 -2.31
CA LEU A 414 -8.41 -3.93 -2.48
C LEU A 414 -8.88 -3.19 -1.23
N CYS A 415 -8.64 -3.72 -0.03
CA CYS A 415 -8.89 -2.99 1.22
C CYS A 415 -8.01 -1.75 1.34
N GLY A 416 -6.73 -1.85 0.94
CA GLY A 416 -5.83 -0.71 0.82
C GLY A 416 -6.37 0.34 -0.16
N LEU A 417 -6.83 -0.08 -1.34
CA LEU A 417 -7.41 0.81 -2.35
C LEU A 417 -8.70 1.47 -1.86
N ALA A 418 -9.61 0.71 -1.26
CA ALA A 418 -10.86 1.26 -0.72
C ALA A 418 -10.59 2.34 0.33
N SER A 419 -9.65 2.08 1.24
CA SER A 419 -9.27 3.05 2.28
C SER A 419 -8.55 4.26 1.70
N PHE A 420 -7.67 4.05 0.72
CA PHE A 420 -6.95 5.13 0.06
C PHE A 420 -7.90 6.03 -0.75
N LEU A 421 -8.82 5.43 -1.49
CA LEU A 421 -9.74 6.11 -2.41
C LEU A 421 -10.84 6.87 -1.68
N PHE A 422 -11.46 6.25 -0.66
CA PHE A 422 -12.67 6.74 -0.01
C PHE A 422 -12.47 7.14 1.46
N GLY A 423 -11.28 6.95 2.02
CA GLY A 423 -10.99 7.29 3.41
C GLY A 423 -11.03 8.80 3.68
N TRP A 424 -11.23 9.14 4.96
CA TRP A 424 -11.15 10.52 5.46
C TRP A 424 -9.70 10.91 5.71
N HIS A 425 -9.29 12.09 5.23
CA HIS A 425 -7.97 12.66 5.51
C HIS A 425 -6.80 11.72 5.16
N VAL A 426 -6.91 11.05 4.01
CA VAL A 426 -5.86 10.15 3.52
C VAL A 426 -4.71 10.98 2.94
N HIS A 427 -3.48 10.68 3.36
CA HIS A 427 -2.26 11.26 2.79
C HIS A 427 -1.81 10.51 1.53
N GLU A 428 -1.14 11.20 0.60
CA GLU A 428 -0.54 10.63 -0.60
C GLU A 428 0.39 9.44 -0.30
N LYS A 429 1.16 9.51 0.80
CA LYS A 429 2.08 8.45 1.26
C LYS A 429 1.37 7.11 1.50
N ALA A 430 0.07 7.13 1.81
CA ALA A 430 -0.73 5.94 2.05
C ALA A 430 -0.84 5.01 0.82
N ILE A 431 -0.54 5.50 -0.39
CA ILE A 431 -0.53 4.68 -1.61
C ILE A 431 0.43 3.48 -1.51
N MET A 432 1.44 3.55 -0.65
CA MET A 432 2.35 2.44 -0.37
C MET A 432 1.63 1.22 0.24
N LEU A 433 0.53 1.42 0.99
CA LEU A 433 -0.32 0.34 1.50
C LEU A 433 -1.04 -0.43 0.39
N VAL A 434 -1.11 0.13 -0.81
CA VAL A 434 -1.66 -0.51 -2.00
C VAL A 434 -0.54 -1.16 -2.82
N ILE A 435 0.48 -0.37 -3.18
CA ILE A 435 1.54 -0.81 -4.08
C ILE A 435 2.27 -2.01 -3.49
N ILE A 436 2.68 -1.96 -2.23
CA ILE A 436 3.49 -3.02 -1.62
C ILE A 436 2.77 -4.37 -1.60
N PRO A 437 1.52 -4.50 -1.11
CA PRO A 437 0.76 -5.74 -1.24
C PRO A 437 0.54 -6.16 -2.69
N PHE A 438 0.22 -5.22 -3.60
CA PHE A 438 -0.01 -5.55 -5.01
C PHE A 438 1.24 -6.15 -5.67
N THR A 439 2.44 -5.74 -5.27
CA THR A 439 3.68 -6.34 -5.77
C THR A 439 3.78 -7.85 -5.47
N PHE A 440 3.18 -8.35 -4.38
CA PHE A 440 3.10 -9.80 -4.12
C PHE A 440 2.06 -10.51 -4.98
N LEU A 441 1.09 -9.77 -5.51
CA LEU A 441 -0.01 -10.29 -6.31
C LEU A 441 0.32 -10.31 -7.81
N VAL A 442 1.01 -9.30 -8.32
CA VAL A 442 1.25 -9.12 -9.77
C VAL A 442 1.94 -10.31 -10.42
N GLY A 443 2.79 -11.04 -9.68
CA GLY A 443 3.50 -12.23 -10.17
C GLY A 443 2.58 -13.37 -10.63
N PHE A 444 1.35 -13.47 -10.11
CA PHE A 444 0.52 -14.64 -10.33
C PHE A 444 -0.03 -14.76 -11.76
N ASP A 445 -0.33 -13.64 -12.43
CA ASP A 445 -0.96 -13.66 -13.76
C ASP A 445 -0.69 -12.38 -14.55
N ARG A 446 -0.51 -12.50 -15.87
CA ARG A 446 -0.31 -11.35 -16.77
C ARG A 446 -1.44 -10.34 -16.77
N ARG A 447 -2.69 -10.73 -16.50
CA ARG A 447 -3.84 -9.82 -16.43
C ARG A 447 -3.70 -8.76 -15.33
N LEU A 448 -2.92 -9.06 -14.29
CA LEU A 448 -2.67 -8.16 -13.16
C LEU A 448 -1.57 -7.12 -13.46
N LEU A 449 -0.81 -7.28 -14.56
CA LEU A 449 0.29 -6.38 -14.92
C LEU A 449 -0.18 -4.95 -15.15
N VAL A 450 -1.24 -4.75 -15.93
CA VAL A 450 -1.72 -3.41 -16.29
C VAL A 450 -2.26 -2.64 -15.07
N PRO A 451 -3.17 -3.18 -14.25
CA PRO A 451 -3.59 -2.48 -13.04
C PRO A 451 -2.40 -2.20 -12.10
N PHE A 452 -1.45 -3.13 -11.97
CA PHE A 452 -0.24 -2.88 -11.17
C PHE A 452 0.61 -1.73 -11.72
N MET A 453 0.86 -1.72 -13.04
CA MET A 453 1.64 -0.66 -13.70
C MET A 453 0.98 0.71 -13.55
N LEU A 454 -0.34 0.78 -13.65
CA LEU A 454 -1.11 2.01 -13.44
C LEU A 454 -0.96 2.55 -12.03
N VAL A 455 -1.20 1.73 -11.00
CA VAL A 455 -1.11 2.20 -9.60
C VAL A 455 0.33 2.47 -9.17
N ALA A 456 1.30 1.68 -9.63
CA ALA A 456 2.71 1.92 -9.31
C ALA A 456 3.20 3.23 -9.93
N SER A 457 2.95 3.45 -11.23
CA SER A 457 3.37 4.69 -11.91
C SER A 457 2.66 5.93 -11.35
N ALA A 458 1.33 5.92 -11.27
CA ALA A 458 0.56 7.03 -10.74
C ALA A 458 0.86 7.27 -9.25
N GLY A 459 0.99 6.20 -8.47
CA GLY A 459 1.30 6.29 -7.05
C GLY A 459 2.68 6.87 -6.78
N TYR A 460 3.74 6.40 -7.45
CA TYR A 460 5.08 6.96 -7.25
C TYR A 460 5.20 8.40 -7.76
N VAL A 461 4.62 8.72 -8.92
CA VAL A 461 4.63 10.10 -9.45
C VAL A 461 3.87 11.05 -8.51
N SER A 462 2.80 10.58 -7.87
CA SER A 462 2.06 11.39 -6.89
C SER A 462 2.84 11.72 -5.62
N LEU A 463 3.98 11.06 -5.35
CA LEU A 463 4.85 11.40 -4.24
C LEU A 463 5.84 12.52 -4.58
N TYR A 464 5.96 12.93 -5.86
CA TYR A 464 6.93 13.94 -6.27
C TYR A 464 6.74 15.31 -5.63
N PRO A 465 5.49 15.79 -5.40
CA PRO A 465 5.26 17.04 -4.70
C PRO A 465 5.75 17.07 -3.25
N LEU A 466 6.05 15.91 -2.63
CA LEU A 466 6.69 15.85 -1.31
C LEU A 466 8.09 16.46 -1.30
N LEU A 467 8.74 16.46 -2.48
CA LEU A 467 10.08 17.01 -2.71
C LEU A 467 9.93 18.27 -3.56
N TYR A 468 9.57 19.38 -2.93
CA TYR A 468 9.27 20.63 -3.63
C TYR A 468 10.51 21.39 -4.12
N LYS A 469 11.72 21.00 -3.69
CA LYS A 469 12.96 21.62 -4.16
C LYS A 469 13.33 21.08 -5.55
N GLY A 470 13.71 21.99 -6.46
CA GLY A 470 14.10 21.64 -7.83
C GLY A 470 15.33 20.73 -7.92
N GLN A 471 16.24 20.80 -6.94
CA GLN A 471 17.48 20.00 -6.93
C GLN A 471 17.20 18.48 -6.91
N ASP A 472 16.10 18.04 -6.29
CA ASP A 472 15.74 16.63 -6.14
C ASP A 472 14.99 16.08 -7.37
N PHE A 473 14.68 16.94 -8.35
CA PHE A 473 13.86 16.58 -9.50
C PHE A 473 14.50 15.48 -10.34
N PHE A 474 15.81 15.62 -10.61
CA PHE A 474 16.51 14.67 -11.46
C PHE A 474 16.56 13.29 -10.82
N ILE A 475 16.90 13.20 -9.53
CA ILE A 475 16.98 11.92 -8.83
C ILE A 475 15.61 11.24 -8.73
N LYS A 476 14.57 11.94 -8.27
CA LYS A 476 13.24 11.32 -8.10
C LYS A 476 12.66 10.85 -9.44
N THR A 477 12.83 11.63 -10.50
CA THR A 477 12.31 11.33 -11.84
C THR A 477 13.09 10.20 -12.50
N LEU A 478 14.42 10.31 -12.57
CA LEU A 478 15.26 9.29 -13.21
C LEU A 478 15.15 7.95 -12.47
N TYR A 479 15.21 7.96 -11.14
CA TYR A 479 15.13 6.73 -10.35
C TYR A 479 13.79 6.01 -10.56
N THR A 480 12.67 6.74 -10.52
CA THR A 480 11.35 6.17 -10.77
C THR A 480 11.22 5.66 -12.21
N TYR A 481 11.71 6.42 -13.19
CA TYR A 481 11.65 6.03 -14.60
C TYR A 481 12.43 4.74 -14.87
N VAL A 482 13.66 4.65 -14.37
CA VAL A 482 14.50 3.46 -14.48
C VAL A 482 13.88 2.28 -13.75
N TRP A 483 13.34 2.49 -12.54
CA TRP A 483 12.62 1.46 -11.80
C TRP A 483 11.43 0.91 -12.60
N CYS A 484 10.60 1.79 -13.17
CA CYS A 484 9.45 1.42 -13.99
C CYS A 484 9.88 0.57 -15.19
N ILE A 485 10.91 0.99 -15.94
CA ILE A 485 11.41 0.23 -17.09
C ILE A 485 11.86 -1.17 -16.67
N ILE A 486 12.76 -1.25 -15.68
CA ILE A 486 13.36 -2.51 -15.24
C ILE A 486 12.29 -3.46 -14.71
N TYR A 487 11.44 -2.99 -13.79
CA TYR A 487 10.51 -3.87 -13.09
C TYR A 487 9.26 -4.17 -13.90
N PHE A 488 8.76 -3.27 -14.74
CA PHE A 488 7.67 -3.62 -15.65
C PHE A 488 8.12 -4.67 -16.69
N ALA A 489 9.36 -4.56 -17.20
CA ALA A 489 9.93 -5.59 -18.06
C ALA A 489 10.16 -6.92 -17.31
N ALA A 490 10.70 -6.86 -16.09
CA ALA A 490 10.95 -8.04 -15.27
C ALA A 490 9.67 -8.78 -14.88
N PHE A 491 8.62 -8.06 -14.47
CA PHE A 491 7.31 -8.65 -14.19
C PHE A 491 6.69 -9.24 -15.45
N ARG A 492 6.76 -8.57 -16.61
CA ARG A 492 6.25 -9.12 -17.88
C ARG A 492 6.92 -10.45 -18.27
N LYS A 493 8.20 -10.61 -17.93
CA LYS A 493 8.98 -11.83 -18.20
C LYS A 493 8.73 -12.95 -17.18
N THR A 494 8.47 -12.61 -15.92
CA THR A 494 8.35 -13.58 -14.82
C THR A 494 6.91 -13.93 -14.43
N THR A 495 5.93 -13.18 -14.89
CA THR A 495 4.50 -13.49 -14.69
C THR A 495 4.07 -14.70 -15.50
N LYS A 496 3.24 -15.55 -14.88
CA LYS A 496 2.71 -16.74 -15.54
C LYS A 496 1.72 -16.33 -16.64
N ILE A 497 1.81 -17.01 -17.78
CA ILE A 497 0.85 -16.87 -18.87
C ILE A 497 -0.27 -17.88 -18.58
N SER A 498 -1.48 -17.41 -18.32
CA SER A 498 -2.65 -18.30 -18.22
C SER A 498 -3.00 -18.86 -19.61
N SER A 499 -3.51 -20.09 -19.68
CA SER A 499 -4.08 -20.65 -20.92
C SER A 499 -5.34 -19.89 -21.37
N SER A 500 -6.04 -19.22 -20.44
CA SER A 500 -7.28 -18.47 -20.69
C SER A 500 -7.07 -17.09 -21.35
N VAL A 501 -5.95 -16.87 -22.04
CA VAL A 501 -5.58 -15.59 -22.68
C VAL A 501 -6.54 -15.16 -23.81
N GLU A 502 -7.54 -15.99 -24.17
CA GLU A 502 -8.48 -15.73 -25.27
C GLU A 502 -9.33 -14.44 -25.13
N ARG A 503 -9.31 -13.71 -24.02
CA ARG A 503 -10.05 -12.44 -23.87
C ARG A 503 -9.27 -11.28 -23.26
N ARG A 504 -8.00 -11.08 -23.64
CA ARG A 504 -7.37 -9.79 -23.35
C ARG A 504 -7.98 -8.70 -24.23
N ILE A 505 -8.63 -7.71 -23.63
CA ILE A 505 -9.04 -6.49 -24.33
C ILE A 505 -7.79 -5.64 -24.55
N PHE A 506 -7.07 -5.92 -25.64
CA PHE A 506 -5.83 -5.21 -26.02
C PHE A 506 -5.99 -3.69 -26.06
N PHE A 507 -7.21 -3.17 -26.24
CA PHE A 507 -7.50 -1.75 -26.27
C PHE A 507 -7.21 -1.05 -24.93
N LEU A 508 -7.63 -1.64 -23.80
CA LEU A 508 -7.43 -1.05 -22.47
C LEU A 508 -5.94 -1.03 -22.09
N ASP A 509 -5.17 -2.02 -22.54
CA ASP A 509 -3.72 -2.04 -22.33
C ASP A 509 -3.04 -0.87 -23.06
N ARG A 510 -3.47 -0.55 -24.28
CA ARG A 510 -2.91 0.58 -25.05
C ARG A 510 -3.23 1.90 -24.37
N LEU A 511 -4.48 2.09 -23.93
CA LEU A 511 -4.86 3.29 -23.18
C LEU A 511 -4.07 3.44 -21.88
N ALA A 512 -3.88 2.34 -21.14
CA ALA A 512 -3.07 2.35 -19.93
C ALA A 512 -1.60 2.71 -20.21
N LEU A 513 -1.01 2.16 -21.27
CA LEU A 513 0.34 2.51 -21.69
C LEU A 513 0.44 3.97 -22.11
N THR A 514 -0.51 4.47 -22.92
CA THR A 514 -0.58 5.89 -23.30
C THR A 514 -0.64 6.79 -22.08
N TYR A 515 -1.50 6.48 -21.10
CA TYR A 515 -1.59 7.19 -19.82
C TYR A 515 -0.24 7.21 -19.09
N ILE A 516 0.43 6.04 -18.96
CA ILE A 516 1.73 5.94 -18.29
C ILE A 516 2.78 6.79 -19.02
N PHE A 517 2.81 6.74 -20.35
CA PHE A 517 3.75 7.54 -21.14
C PHE A 517 3.49 9.03 -21.01
N SER A 518 2.23 9.47 -20.88
CA SER A 518 1.90 10.88 -20.67
C SER A 518 2.24 11.41 -19.27
N LEU A 519 2.50 10.56 -18.27
CA LEU A 519 3.04 11.04 -16.99
C LEU A 519 4.38 11.76 -17.17
N LEU A 520 5.24 11.31 -18.09
CA LEU A 520 6.56 11.90 -18.32
C LEU A 520 6.49 13.36 -18.81
N PRO A 521 5.80 13.71 -19.92
CA PRO A 521 5.66 15.10 -20.35
C PRO A 521 4.90 15.94 -19.32
N ILE A 522 3.90 15.38 -18.62
CA ILE A 522 3.19 16.11 -17.54
C ILE A 522 4.18 16.52 -16.45
N VAL A 523 4.95 15.57 -15.90
CA VAL A 523 5.96 15.83 -14.86
C VAL A 523 6.97 16.88 -15.32
N THR A 524 7.49 16.73 -16.55
CA THR A 524 8.47 17.67 -17.11
C THR A 524 7.90 19.07 -17.28
N VAL A 525 6.68 19.20 -17.83
CA VAL A 525 6.02 20.49 -18.01
C VAL A 525 5.74 21.13 -16.66
N LEU A 526 5.24 20.37 -15.68
CA LEU A 526 4.98 20.88 -14.34
C LEU A 526 6.26 21.37 -13.64
N GLN A 527 7.38 20.66 -13.79
CA GLN A 527 8.66 21.12 -13.26
C GLN A 527 9.11 22.41 -13.92
N ILE A 528 9.03 22.50 -15.26
CA ILE A 528 9.38 23.73 -15.99
C ILE A 528 8.51 24.90 -15.52
N LEU A 529 7.21 24.68 -15.35
CA LEU A 529 6.31 25.70 -14.82
C LEU A 529 6.70 26.13 -13.40
N ASP A 530 7.10 25.20 -12.54
CA ASP A 530 7.52 25.50 -11.17
C ASP A 530 8.80 26.35 -11.11
N GLU A 531 9.77 26.06 -11.99
CA GLU A 531 11.03 26.82 -12.10
C GLU A 531 10.83 28.19 -12.77
N VAL A 532 9.81 28.34 -13.61
CA VAL A 532 9.54 29.57 -14.37
C VAL A 532 8.53 30.48 -13.65
N LYS A 533 7.74 29.96 -12.69
CA LYS A 533 6.66 30.70 -12.01
C LYS A 533 7.13 32.01 -11.37
N TRP A 534 8.34 32.05 -10.85
CA TRP A 534 8.87 33.24 -10.16
C TRP A 534 9.08 34.42 -11.12
N ARG A 535 9.29 34.16 -12.42
CA ARG A 535 9.51 35.20 -13.45
C ARG A 535 8.23 35.82 -13.96
N TYR A 536 7.10 35.11 -13.91
CA TYR A 536 5.85 35.55 -14.52
C TYR A 536 4.76 35.70 -13.46
N SER A 537 4.36 36.94 -13.16
CA SER A 537 3.29 37.24 -12.19
C SER A 537 1.97 36.52 -12.51
N PHE A 538 1.65 36.29 -13.79
CA PHE A 538 0.49 35.48 -14.16
C PHE A 538 0.57 34.04 -13.65
N LEU A 539 1.74 33.40 -13.68
CA LEU A 539 1.94 32.03 -13.19
C LEU A 539 1.87 31.95 -11.66
N GLN A 540 2.28 33.01 -10.95
CA GLN A 540 2.15 33.07 -9.49
C GLN A 540 0.69 32.98 -9.03
N LYS A 541 -0.27 33.48 -9.83
CA LYS A 541 -1.71 33.31 -9.54
C LYS A 541 -2.19 31.86 -9.58
N PHE A 542 -1.42 30.96 -10.22
CA PHE A 542 -1.72 29.54 -10.38
C PHE A 542 -0.72 28.65 -9.64
N GLU A 543 -0.17 29.11 -8.51
CA GLU A 543 0.88 28.38 -7.77
C GLU A 543 0.48 26.94 -7.38
N PHE A 544 -0.79 26.69 -7.08
CA PHE A 544 -1.31 25.37 -6.71
C PHE A 544 -1.81 24.53 -7.89
N LEU A 545 -1.80 25.07 -9.12
CA LEU A 545 -2.28 24.35 -10.30
C LEU A 545 -1.47 23.09 -10.56
N GLY A 546 -0.15 23.14 -10.36
CA GLY A 546 0.72 21.97 -10.53
C GLY A 546 0.35 20.83 -9.58
N LEU A 547 0.16 21.15 -8.29
CA LEU A 547 -0.30 20.18 -7.28
C LEU A 547 -1.64 19.57 -7.66
N MET A 548 -2.59 20.41 -8.08
CA MET A 548 -3.92 19.95 -8.52
C MET A 548 -3.83 19.00 -9.71
N ILE A 549 -2.97 19.28 -10.71
CA ILE A 549 -2.76 18.40 -11.87
C ILE A 549 -2.18 17.05 -11.41
N TYR A 550 -1.18 17.03 -10.53
CA TYR A 550 -0.65 15.79 -9.95
C TYR A 550 -1.76 14.97 -9.29
N SER A 551 -2.54 15.58 -8.41
CA SER A 551 -3.62 14.90 -7.67
C SER A 551 -4.69 14.32 -8.60
N VAL A 552 -5.20 15.14 -9.53
CA VAL A 552 -6.28 14.74 -10.45
C VAL A 552 -5.79 13.68 -11.42
N TYR A 553 -4.65 13.91 -12.07
CA TYR A 553 -4.17 13.01 -13.10
C TYR A 553 -3.76 11.66 -12.51
N CYS A 554 -3.03 11.64 -11.39
CA CYS A 554 -2.66 10.39 -10.73
C CYS A 554 -3.89 9.66 -10.16
N SER A 555 -4.92 10.39 -9.71
CA SER A 555 -6.17 9.78 -9.25
C SER A 555 -6.85 8.98 -10.35
N LEU A 556 -6.87 9.48 -11.59
CA LEU A 556 -7.42 8.73 -12.73
C LEU A 556 -6.71 7.39 -12.93
N GLY A 557 -5.38 7.35 -12.83
CA GLY A 557 -4.61 6.11 -12.94
C GLY A 557 -4.90 5.12 -11.80
N ILE A 558 -4.99 5.61 -10.56
CA ILE A 558 -5.24 4.78 -9.38
C ILE A 558 -6.67 4.23 -9.40
N ILE A 559 -7.66 5.06 -9.75
CA ILE A 559 -9.06 4.63 -9.90
C ILE A 559 -9.21 3.62 -11.04
N SER A 560 -8.52 3.84 -12.17
CA SER A 560 -8.50 2.87 -13.29
C SER A 560 -7.91 1.53 -12.86
N SER A 561 -6.83 1.54 -12.09
CA SER A 561 -6.25 0.33 -11.49
C SER A 561 -7.23 -0.36 -10.54
N TRP A 562 -7.91 0.40 -9.68
CA TRP A 562 -8.91 -0.13 -8.75
C TRP A 562 -10.09 -0.77 -9.46
N PHE A 563 -10.66 -0.14 -10.49
CA PHE A 563 -11.73 -0.75 -11.29
C PHE A 563 -11.27 -2.05 -11.96
N ALA A 564 -10.10 -2.04 -12.60
CA ALA A 564 -9.56 -3.21 -13.27
C ALA A 564 -9.26 -4.36 -12.28
N LEU A 565 -8.63 -4.07 -11.14
CA LEU A 565 -8.36 -5.08 -10.12
C LEU A 565 -9.65 -5.59 -9.47
N SER A 566 -10.61 -4.70 -9.16
CA SER A 566 -11.89 -5.09 -8.57
C SER A 566 -12.69 -5.98 -9.51
N TRP A 567 -12.66 -5.70 -10.81
CA TRP A 567 -13.29 -6.54 -11.82
C TRP A 567 -12.65 -7.93 -11.87
N LEU A 568 -11.32 -7.97 -12.01
CA LEU A 568 -10.57 -9.23 -12.04
C LEU A 568 -10.74 -10.04 -10.75
N TYR A 569 -10.81 -9.37 -9.59
CA TYR A 569 -10.97 -10.04 -8.31
C TYR A 569 -12.35 -10.66 -8.14
N ASN A 570 -13.41 -9.92 -8.45
CA ASN A 570 -14.77 -10.35 -8.14
C ASN A 570 -15.41 -11.21 -9.24
N PHE A 571 -15.01 -11.05 -10.51
CA PHE A 571 -15.72 -11.67 -11.64
C PHE A 571 -14.88 -12.66 -12.47
N ASP A 572 -13.55 -12.68 -12.33
CA ASP A 572 -12.67 -13.60 -13.08
C ASP A 572 -12.24 -14.77 -12.19
N GLU A 573 -13.13 -15.75 -11.99
CA GLU A 573 -12.87 -16.89 -11.08
C GLU A 573 -11.62 -17.71 -11.45
N LEU A 574 -11.36 -17.88 -12.75
CA LEU A 574 -10.22 -18.65 -13.27
C LEU A 574 -8.86 -18.06 -12.88
N LEU A 575 -8.80 -16.75 -12.60
CA LEU A 575 -7.59 -16.09 -12.11
C LEU A 575 -7.15 -16.59 -10.72
N TRP A 576 -8.11 -17.06 -9.91
CA TRP A 576 -7.90 -17.31 -8.48
C TRP A 576 -7.89 -18.78 -8.09
N GLN A 577 -8.34 -19.66 -9.00
CA GLN A 577 -8.07 -21.10 -8.93
C GLN A 577 -6.54 -21.35 -9.05
#